data_AF-A0A015LB04-F1
#
_entry.id   AF-A0A015LB04-F1
#
_cell.length_a   1.000
_cell.length_b   1.000
_cell.length_c   1.000
_cell.angle_alpha   90.00
_cell.angle_beta   90.00
_cell.angle_gamma   90.00
#
_symmetry.space_group_name_H-M   'P 1'
#
loop_
_entity.id
_entity.type
_entity.pdbx_description
1 polymer ?
#
loop_
_entity_poly.entity_id
_entity_poly.type
_entity_poly.pdbx_seq_one_letter_code
_entity_poly.pdbx_strand_id
1 'polypeptide(L)'
;MFTSGWALKENEKTRQRGPVKRISPQVKYLLESMFHTGTANPRQKLNAQQMHEELLKRAELGEIEENDIPKVTTITNWISTFSRKWKEAMALRTLEENMDSENS
;
A
#
# COMPACT_ATOMS: atom_id res chain seq x y z
N MET A 1 -7.97 -15.81 49.00
CA MET A 1 -9.05 -15.50 48.03
C MET A 1 -8.39 -15.02 46.75
N PHE A 2 -8.74 -15.66 45.62
CA PHE A 2 -8.45 -15.33 44.21
C PHE A 2 -6.97 -15.42 43.77
N THR A 3 -6.49 -16.60 43.36
CA THR A 3 -6.57 -17.25 42.02
C THR A 3 -5.59 -16.69 40.99
N SER A 4 -4.54 -17.48 40.77
CA SER A 4 -3.93 -17.76 39.47
C SER A 4 -3.51 -16.56 38.63
N GLY A 5 -2.27 -16.12 38.86
CA GLY A 5 -1.51 -15.37 37.86
C GLY A 5 -1.54 -16.13 36.54
N TRP A 6 -2.02 -15.44 35.50
CA TRP A 6 -2.20 -15.96 34.16
C TRP A 6 -0.89 -16.54 33.64
N ALA A 7 -0.84 -17.86 33.48
CA ALA A 7 0.10 -18.49 32.60
C ALA A 7 -0.26 -18.06 31.16
N LEU A 8 0.44 -17.05 30.64
CA LEU A 8 0.43 -16.75 29.21
C LEU A 8 1.17 -17.90 28.53
N LYS A 9 0.40 -18.96 28.25
CA LYS A 9 0.81 -20.11 27.47
C LYS A 9 1.24 -19.58 26.12
N GLU A 10 2.54 -19.66 25.89
CA GLU A 10 3.25 -19.53 24.63
C GLU A 10 2.70 -20.55 23.60
N ASN A 11 1.44 -20.34 23.19
CA ASN A 11 0.82 -21.01 22.04
C ASN A 11 0.56 -20.02 20.92
N GLU A 12 1.19 -18.85 20.98
CA GLU A 12 1.39 -18.05 19.79
C GLU A 12 2.23 -18.92 18.86
N LYS A 13 1.51 -19.74 18.09
CA LYS A 13 1.93 -20.20 16.79
C LYS A 13 2.13 -18.91 16.03
N THR A 14 3.27 -18.27 16.28
CA THR A 14 3.90 -17.29 15.42
C THR A 14 3.81 -17.96 14.08
N ARG A 15 2.81 -17.56 13.30
CA ARG A 15 2.71 -17.95 11.92
C ARG A 15 3.99 -17.39 11.37
N GLN A 16 5.02 -18.24 11.28
CA GLN A 16 6.23 -17.97 10.55
C GLN A 16 5.73 -17.78 9.12
N ARG A 17 5.26 -16.57 8.83
CA ARG A 17 4.97 -16.12 7.49
C ARG A 17 6.34 -16.19 6.86
N GLY A 18 6.56 -17.26 6.08
CA GLY A 18 7.76 -17.40 5.27
C GLY A 18 8.04 -16.10 4.54
N PRO A 19 9.29 -15.88 4.07
CA PRO A 19 9.76 -14.60 3.57
C PRO A 19 8.70 -13.96 2.67
N VAL A 20 8.04 -12.91 3.18
CA VAL A 20 7.01 -12.19 2.42
C VAL A 20 7.75 -11.62 1.22
N LYS A 21 7.50 -12.18 0.03
CA LYS A 21 8.10 -11.69 -1.20
C LYS A 21 7.78 -10.20 -1.29
N ARG A 22 8.81 -9.38 -1.17
CA ARG A 22 8.67 -7.92 -1.19
C ARG A 22 8.29 -7.52 -2.61
N ILE A 23 7.35 -6.58 -2.73
CA ILE A 23 7.04 -5.95 -4.01
C ILE A 23 8.33 -5.31 -4.53
N SER A 24 8.70 -5.58 -5.78
CA SER A 24 9.91 -5.00 -6.35
C SER A 24 9.79 -3.48 -6.48
N PRO A 25 10.91 -2.73 -6.43
CA PRO A 25 10.87 -1.27 -6.53
C PRO A 25 10.16 -0.78 -7.81
N GLN A 26 10.33 -1.49 -8.92
CA GLN A 26 9.71 -1.16 -10.19
C GLN A 26 8.19 -1.34 -10.15
N VAL A 27 7.69 -2.48 -9.67
CA VAL A 27 6.24 -2.68 -9.50
C VAL A 27 5.65 -1.65 -8.55
N LYS A 28 6.37 -1.32 -7.46
CA LYS A 28 5.95 -0.28 -6.53
C LYS A 28 5.78 1.07 -7.23
N TYR A 29 6.76 1.50 -8.03
CA TYR A 29 6.69 2.74 -8.79
C TYR A 29 5.48 2.77 -9.74
N LEU A 30 5.21 1.65 -10.42
CA LEU A 30 4.05 1.53 -11.31
C LEU A 30 2.72 1.66 -10.56
N LEU A 31 2.61 1.03 -9.37
CA LEU A 31 1.44 1.17 -8.51
C LEU A 31 1.25 2.61 -8.02
N GLU A 32 2.32 3.31 -7.65
CA GLU A 32 2.28 4.72 -7.25
C GLU A 32 1.82 5.62 -8.40
N SER A 33 2.40 5.46 -9.59
CA SER A 33 1.99 6.20 -10.79
C SER A 33 0.50 6.02 -11.10
N MET A 34 0.00 4.79 -11.10
CA MET A 34 -1.41 4.49 -11.31
C MET A 34 -2.31 5.13 -10.23
N PHE A 35 -1.88 5.10 -8.97
CA PHE A 35 -2.61 5.71 -7.87
C PHE A 35 -2.69 7.24 -8.00
N HIS A 36 -1.59 7.90 -8.37
CA HIS A 36 -1.56 9.34 -8.56
C HIS A 36 -2.43 9.78 -9.74
N THR A 37 -2.37 9.06 -10.86
CA THR A 37 -3.24 9.30 -12.02
C THR A 37 -4.72 9.21 -11.62
N GLY A 38 -5.10 8.19 -10.85
CA GLY A 38 -6.47 8.04 -10.35
C GLY A 38 -6.88 9.09 -9.32
N THR A 39 -5.91 9.64 -8.57
CA THR A 39 -6.15 10.72 -7.61
C THR A 39 -6.34 12.07 -8.31
N ALA A 40 -5.58 12.33 -9.38
CA ALA A 40 -5.70 13.55 -10.19
C ALA A 40 -6.94 13.54 -11.10
N ASN A 41 -7.30 12.36 -11.64
CA ASN A 41 -8.45 12.19 -12.50
C ASN A 41 -9.31 10.99 -12.06
N PRO A 42 -10.46 11.22 -11.40
CA PRO A 42 -11.35 10.15 -10.95
C PRO A 42 -11.83 9.21 -12.06
N ARG A 43 -11.89 9.67 -13.32
CA ARG A 43 -12.29 8.83 -14.47
C ARG A 43 -11.22 7.80 -14.84
N GLN A 44 -9.97 8.03 -14.46
CA GLN A 44 -8.84 7.13 -14.68
C GLN A 44 -8.48 6.33 -13.42
N LYS A 45 -9.30 6.43 -12.36
CA LYS A 45 -9.06 5.70 -11.12
C LYS A 45 -9.22 4.20 -11.34
N LEU A 46 -8.10 3.50 -11.20
CA LEU A 46 -8.07 2.04 -11.26
C LEU A 46 -8.39 1.43 -9.90
N ASN A 47 -9.19 0.38 -9.89
CA ASN A 47 -9.34 -0.49 -8.73
C ASN A 47 -8.18 -1.53 -8.69
N ALA A 48 -8.10 -2.32 -7.61
CA ALA A 48 -7.02 -3.28 -7.44
C ALA A 48 -6.95 -4.36 -8.54
N GLN A 49 -8.10 -4.78 -9.09
CA GLN A 49 -8.18 -5.72 -10.19
C GLN A 49 -7.59 -5.11 -11.47
N GLN A 50 -7.99 -3.87 -11.78
CA GLN A 50 -7.51 -3.16 -12.97
C GLN A 50 -6.02 -2.83 -12.88
N MET A 51 -5.51 -2.47 -11.70
CA MET A 51 -4.06 -2.29 -11.50
C MET A 51 -3.30 -3.60 -11.71
N HIS A 52 -3.87 -4.74 -11.30
CA HIS A 52 -3.27 -6.05 -11.55
C HIS A 52 -3.23 -6.39 -13.04
N GLU A 53 -4.32 -6.15 -13.77
CA GLU A 53 -4.40 -6.34 -15.22
C GLU A 53 -3.39 -5.45 -15.97
N GLU A 54 -3.19 -4.21 -15.52
CA GLU A 54 -2.19 -3.32 -16.10
C GLU A 54 -0.76 -3.82 -15.86
N LEU A 55 -0.48 -4.39 -14.68
CA LEU A 55 0.81 -5.03 -14.41
C LEU A 55 1.03 -6.27 -15.29
N LEU A 56 -0.01 -7.08 -15.52
CA LEU A 56 0.08 -8.22 -16.45
C LEU A 56 0.45 -7.76 -17.86
N LYS A 57 -0.21 -6.72 -18.40
CA LYS A 57 0.13 -6.16 -19.71
C LYS A 57 1.59 -5.68 -19.77
N ARG A 58 2.08 -5.04 -18.70
CA ARG A 58 3.49 -4.60 -18.64
C ARG A 58 4.47 -5.77 -18.57
N ALA A 59 4.08 -6.88 -17.95
CA ALA A 59 4.88 -8.09 -17.97
C ALA A 59 4.91 -8.75 -19.36
N GLU A 60 3.78 -8.76 -20.07
CA GLU A 60 3.71 -9.22 -21.46
C GLU A 60 4.60 -8.38 -22.40
N LEU A 61 4.72 -7.08 -22.13
CA LEU A 61 5.64 -6.17 -22.83
C LEU A 61 7.11 -6.32 -22.40
N GLY A 62 7.40 -7.18 -21.43
CA GLY A 62 8.76 -7.37 -20.90
C GLY A 62 9.27 -6.21 -20.05
N GLU A 63 8.40 -5.28 -19.64
CA GLU A 63 8.80 -4.18 -18.76
C GLU A 63 9.09 -4.69 -17.35
N ILE A 64 8.29 -5.64 -16.85
CA ILE A 64 8.46 -6.25 -15.53
C ILE A 64 8.45 -7.78 -15.63
N GLU A 65 9.04 -8.45 -14.64
CA GLU A 65 8.94 -9.91 -14.56
C GLU A 65 7.55 -10.34 -14.08
N GLU A 66 6.99 -11.38 -14.71
CA GLU A 66 5.70 -11.97 -14.29
C GLU A 66 5.72 -12.42 -12.82
N ASN A 67 6.88 -12.93 -12.38
CA ASN A 67 7.09 -13.34 -10.99
C ASN A 67 6.95 -12.20 -9.98
N ASP A 68 7.14 -10.95 -10.41
CA ASP A 68 7.06 -9.77 -9.55
C ASP A 68 5.65 -9.20 -9.46
N ILE A 69 4.69 -9.73 -10.23
CA ILE A 69 3.31 -9.28 -10.18
C ILE A 69 2.69 -9.69 -8.83
N PRO A 70 2.29 -8.71 -8.01
CA PRO A 70 1.68 -8.97 -6.72
C PRO A 70 0.23 -9.38 -6.91
N LYS A 71 -0.25 -10.28 -6.05
CA LYS A 71 -1.68 -10.68 -6.05
C LYS A 71 -2.58 -9.47 -5.84
N VAL A 72 -3.79 -9.51 -6.40
CA VAL A 72 -4.84 -8.48 -6.20
C VAL A 72 -5.03 -8.13 -4.72
N THR A 73 -5.05 -9.11 -3.81
CA THR A 73 -5.17 -8.85 -2.37
C THR A 73 -4.02 -8.05 -1.78
N THR A 74 -2.81 -8.24 -2.32
CA THR A 74 -1.62 -7.47 -1.93
C THR A 74 -1.74 -6.03 -2.43
N ILE A 75 -2.23 -5.85 -3.65
CA ILE A 75 -2.51 -4.53 -4.24
C ILE A 75 -3.60 -3.81 -3.42
N THR A 76 -4.69 -4.47 -3.05
CA THR A 76 -5.76 -3.87 -2.22
C THR A 76 -5.22 -3.39 -0.86
N ASN A 77 -4.42 -4.21 -0.20
CA ASN A 77 -3.79 -3.85 1.07
C ASN A 77 -2.78 -2.69 0.91
N TRP A 78 -2.02 -2.72 -0.19
CA TRP A 78 -1.10 -1.64 -0.54
C TRP A 78 -1.85 -0.32 -0.79
N ILE A 79 -2.93 -0.31 -1.59
CA ILE A 79 -3.76 0.88 -1.82
C ILE A 79 -4.29 1.42 -0.50
N SER A 80 -4.80 0.56 0.37
CA SER A 80 -5.38 0.96 1.66
C SER A 80 -4.35 1.64 2.56
N THR A 81 -3.16 1.05 2.67
CA THR A 81 -2.07 1.59 3.48
C THR A 81 -1.45 2.85 2.88
N PHE A 82 -1.26 2.87 1.55
CA PHE A 82 -0.73 4.02 0.83
C PHE A 82 -1.69 5.21 0.86
N SER A 83 -2.99 4.97 0.67
CA SER A 83 -4.02 6.02 0.75
C SER A 83 -4.04 6.70 2.11
N ARG A 84 -3.89 5.94 3.20
CA ARG A 84 -3.82 6.50 4.55
C ARG A 84 -2.61 7.42 4.70
N LYS A 85 -1.41 6.94 4.35
CA LYS A 85 -0.18 7.73 4.39
C LYS A 85 -0.25 8.98 3.52
N TRP A 86 -0.85 8.87 2.34
CA TRP A 86 -1.06 10.00 1.44
C TRP A 86 -1.96 11.07 2.07
N LYS A 87 -3.09 10.66 2.67
CA LYS A 87 -3.98 11.59 3.37
C LYS A 87 -3.31 12.26 4.56
N GLU A 88 -2.54 11.51 5.35
CA GLU A 88 -1.75 12.05 6.47
C GLU A 88 -0.73 13.10 5.96
N ALA A 89 0.02 12.78 4.90
CA ALA A 89 0.98 13.70 4.31
C ALA A 89 0.31 14.97 3.73
N MET A 90 -0.87 14.83 3.11
CA MET A 90 -1.61 15.99 2.62
C MET A 90 -2.13 16.87 3.75
N ALA A 91 -2.64 16.28 4.84
CA ALA A 91 -3.10 17.03 5.99
C ALA A 91 -1.95 17.82 6.64
N LEU A 92 -0.75 17.23 6.75
CA LEU A 92 0.43 17.92 7.26
C LEU A 92 0.82 19.12 6.40
N ARG A 93 0.84 18.97 5.07
CA ARG A 93 1.13 20.07 4.14
C ARG A 93 0.12 21.21 4.28
N THR A 94 -1.16 20.89 4.38
CA THR A 94 -2.20 21.91 4.57
C THR A 94 -2.02 22.65 5.89
N LEU A 95 -1.59 21.98 6.97
CA LEU A 95 -1.32 22.67 8.25
C LEU A 95 -0.12 23.63 8.14
N GLU A 96 0.97 23.21 7.51
CA GLU A 96 2.14 24.06 7.27
C GLU A 96 1.78 25.31 6.46
N GLU A 97 1.04 25.15 5.36
CA GLU A 97 0.59 26.26 4.50
C GLU A 97 -0.29 27.28 5.25
N ASN A 98 -1.12 26.84 6.20
CA ASN A 98 -1.95 27.73 7.01
C ASN A 98 -1.12 28.50 8.05
N MET A 99 -0.09 27.88 8.64
CA MET A 99 0.78 28.54 9.61
C MET A 99 1.69 29.60 8.96
N ASP A 100 2.14 29.37 7.74
CA ASP A 100 2.95 30.34 6.98
C ASP A 100 2.11 31.54 6.50
N SER A 101 0.80 31.35 6.27
CA SER A 101 -0.11 32.41 5.83
C SER A 101 -0.56 33.36 6.95
N GLU A 102 -0.54 32.91 8.22
CA GLU A 102 -0.87 33.76 9.39
C GLU A 102 0.31 34.61 9.88
N ASN A 103 1.53 34.33 9.43
CA ASN A 103 2.75 35.04 9.85
C ASN A 103 3.33 35.96 8.76
N SER A 104 2.55 36.26 7.71
CA SER A 104 2.97 37.06 6.55
C SER A 104 2.12 38.29 6.28
#